data_AF-A0A2G9M371-F1
#
_entry.id   AF-A0A2G9M371-F1
#
_cell.length_a   1.000
_cell.length_b   1.000
_cell.length_c   1.000
_cell.angle_alpha   90.00
_cell.angle_beta   90.00
_cell.angle_gamma   90.00
#
_symmetry.space_group_name_H-M   'P 1'
#
loop_
_entity.id
_entity.type
_entity.pdbx_description
1 polymer ?
#
loop_
_entity_poly.entity_id
_entity_poly.type
_entity_poly.pdbx_seq_one_letter_code
_entity_poly.pdbx_strand_id
1 'polypeptide(L)'
;MRRENVILALIVFAIMLSGSALALTPNYVIANSEDWRDVYSTVIYANLIKADNGFLTSSKAGTLLLNTIDAKNKNIQIISSSKVPYIVGYKTIVAARGFNTEELTFSDVNLELAKQLSSIT
;
A
#
# COMPACT_ATOMS: atom_id res chain seq x y z
N MET A 1 23.21 41.46 -8.28
CA MET A 1 23.37 40.00 -8.45
C MET A 1 23.66 39.73 -9.93
N ARG A 2 24.77 39.06 -10.26
CA ARG A 2 25.13 38.80 -11.68
C ARG A 2 24.13 37.80 -12.28
N ARG A 3 23.81 37.94 -13.57
CA ARG A 3 22.88 37.09 -14.33
C ARG A 3 23.21 35.59 -14.19
N GLU A 4 24.49 35.27 -14.12
CA GLU A 4 25.02 33.91 -13.87
C GLU A 4 24.57 33.32 -12.53
N ASN A 5 24.52 34.14 -11.47
CA ASN A 5 24.10 33.69 -10.14
C ASN A 5 22.60 33.43 -10.07
N VAL A 6 21.80 34.14 -10.89
CA VAL A 6 20.36 33.91 -11.00
C VAL A 6 20.09 32.60 -11.74
N ILE A 7 20.82 32.34 -12.83
CA ILE A 7 20.72 31.08 -13.58
C ILE A 7 21.13 29.89 -12.70
N LEU A 8 22.23 30.01 -11.97
CA LEU A 8 22.69 28.95 -11.06
C LEU A 8 21.67 28.67 -9.95
N ALA A 9 21.09 29.71 -9.35
CA ALA A 9 20.05 29.58 -8.33
C ALA A 9 18.79 28.89 -8.87
N LEU A 10 18.38 29.21 -10.11
CA LEU A 10 17.24 28.55 -10.76
C LEU A 10 17.50 27.08 -11.06
N ILE A 11 18.73 26.71 -11.45
CA ILE A 11 19.11 25.32 -11.68
C ILE A 11 19.09 24.53 -10.36
N VAL A 12 19.66 25.08 -9.28
CA VAL A 12 19.62 24.45 -7.95
C VAL A 12 18.18 24.29 -7.45
N PHE A 13 17.32 25.30 -7.67
CA PHE A 13 15.91 25.24 -7.30
C PHE A 13 15.13 24.19 -8.10
N ALA A 14 15.41 24.05 -9.42
CA ALA A 14 14.81 23.02 -10.26
C ALA A 14 15.26 21.60 -9.85
N ILE A 15 16.52 21.43 -9.46
CA ILE A 15 17.02 20.14 -8.93
C ILE A 15 16.36 19.81 -7.59
N MET A 16 16.14 20.78 -6.71
CA MET A 16 15.42 20.55 -5.44
C MET A 16 13.95 20.19 -5.65
N LEU A 17 13.29 20.74 -6.67
CA LEU A 17 11.92 20.35 -7.04
C LEU A 17 11.82 18.96 -7.68
N SER A 18 12.92 18.44 -8.25
CA SER A 18 12.99 17.09 -8.78
C SER A 18 13.16 15.99 -7.72
N GLY A 19 13.24 16.38 -6.44
CA GLY A 19 13.14 15.50 -5.27
C GLY A 19 11.74 14.91 -5.09
N SER A 20 11.36 14.07 -6.06
CA SER A 20 10.58 12.85 -5.90
C SER A 20 9.40 12.87 -4.94
N ALA A 21 8.20 13.01 -5.53
CA ALA A 21 7.04 12.25 -5.09
C ALA A 21 7.33 10.75 -5.24
N LEU A 22 8.08 10.18 -4.29
CA LEU A 22 8.09 8.73 -4.10
C LEU A 22 6.68 8.38 -3.62
N ALA A 23 5.81 8.00 -4.54
CA ALA A 23 4.69 7.14 -4.17
C ALA A 23 5.31 5.97 -3.40
N LEU A 24 5.04 5.89 -2.11
CA LEU A 24 5.63 4.88 -1.24
C LEU A 24 5.05 3.55 -1.69
N THR A 25 5.78 2.85 -2.56
CA THR A 25 5.43 1.50 -3.00
C THR A 25 5.16 0.67 -1.74
N PRO A 26 3.99 0.01 -1.66
CA PRO A 26 3.67 -0.76 -0.47
C PRO A 26 4.71 -1.86 -0.32
N ASN A 27 5.26 -1.98 0.89
CA ASN A 27 6.20 -3.04 1.21
C ASN A 27 5.56 -4.17 2.03
N TYR A 28 4.28 -4.00 2.38
CA TYR A 28 3.44 -5.04 2.95
C TYR A 28 2.00 -4.91 2.44
N VAL A 29 1.38 -6.04 2.07
CA VAL A 29 -0.01 -6.06 1.61
C VAL A 29 -0.86 -6.97 2.50
N ILE A 30 -2.02 -6.48 2.97
CA ILE A 30 -2.96 -7.24 3.78
C ILE A 30 -4.24 -7.52 2.99
N ALA A 31 -4.65 -8.79 2.91
CA ALA A 31 -5.99 -9.15 2.43
C ALA A 31 -7.03 -9.10 3.56
N ASN A 32 -8.07 -8.30 3.38
CA ASN A 32 -9.22 -8.19 4.27
C ASN A 32 -10.49 -8.65 3.54
N SER A 33 -10.61 -9.97 3.39
CA SER A 33 -11.77 -10.63 2.77
C SER A 33 -12.01 -11.99 3.40
N GLU A 34 -13.28 -12.34 3.58
CA GLU A 34 -13.72 -13.69 3.94
C GLU A 34 -13.71 -14.64 2.73
N ASP A 35 -13.64 -14.11 1.50
CA ASP A 35 -13.53 -14.91 0.28
C ASP A 35 -12.07 -15.28 -0.01
N TRP A 36 -11.77 -16.57 0.01
CA TRP A 36 -10.42 -17.08 -0.27
C TRP A 36 -9.89 -16.73 -1.66
N ARG A 37 -10.77 -16.45 -2.64
CA ARG A 37 -10.38 -16.01 -3.98
C ARG A 37 -9.78 -14.60 -3.96
N ASP A 38 -10.35 -13.71 -3.14
CA ASP A 38 -9.84 -12.36 -2.94
C ASP A 38 -8.49 -12.40 -2.21
N VAL A 39 -8.39 -13.26 -1.18
CA VAL A 39 -7.15 -13.48 -0.42
C VAL A 39 -6.04 -13.95 -1.34
N TYR A 40 -6.29 -15.00 -2.13
CA TYR A 40 -5.29 -15.55 -3.04
C TYR A 40 -4.86 -14.54 -4.11
N SER A 41 -5.80 -13.79 -4.68
CA SER A 41 -5.50 -12.74 -5.66
C SER A 41 -4.64 -11.62 -5.06
N THR A 42 -4.91 -11.25 -3.81
CA THR A 42 -4.12 -10.26 -3.07
C THR A 42 -2.69 -10.74 -2.81
N VAL A 43 -2.52 -12.01 -2.41
CA VAL A 43 -1.19 -12.61 -2.18
C VAL A 43 -0.38 -12.67 -3.48
N ILE A 44 -1.00 -13.05 -4.61
CA ILE A 44 -0.34 -13.04 -5.92
C ILE A 44 0.12 -11.62 -6.26
N TYR A 45 -0.77 -10.64 -6.12
CA TYR A 45 -0.44 -9.23 -6.39
C TYR A 45 0.76 -8.77 -5.55
N ALA A 46 0.75 -9.05 -4.25
CA ALA A 46 1.85 -8.70 -3.34
C ALA A 46 3.18 -9.31 -3.79
N ASN A 47 3.18 -10.58 -4.18
CA ASN A 47 4.38 -11.26 -4.68
C ASN A 47 4.90 -10.64 -5.99
N LEU A 48 4.00 -10.23 -6.90
CA LEU A 48 4.36 -9.60 -8.17
C LEU A 48 5.03 -8.24 -7.96
N ILE A 49 4.57 -7.46 -6.98
CA ILE A 49 5.19 -6.18 -6.61
C ILE A 49 6.35 -6.34 -5.61
N LYS A 50 6.74 -7.57 -5.28
CA LYS A 50 7.82 -7.92 -4.33
C LYS A 50 7.60 -7.35 -2.92
N ALA A 51 6.34 -7.30 -2.47
CA ALA A 51 5.98 -6.92 -1.11
C ALA A 51 5.80 -8.15 -0.21
N ASP A 52 6.08 -7.99 1.08
CA ASP A 52 5.67 -8.96 2.09
C ASP A 52 4.12 -8.98 2.15
N ASN A 53 3.52 -10.05 2.68
CA ASN A 53 2.06 -10.14 2.72
C ASN A 53 1.52 -10.87 3.95
N GLY A 54 0.24 -10.61 4.22
CA GLY A 54 -0.55 -11.27 5.23
C GLY A 54 -2.04 -11.20 4.89
N PHE A 55 -2.86 -11.96 5.60
CA PHE A 55 -4.30 -11.95 5.38
C PHE A 55 -5.04 -12.18 6.70
N LEU A 56 -6.27 -11.69 6.74
CA LEU A 56 -7.13 -11.89 7.90
C LEU A 56 -7.81 -13.26 7.80
N THR A 57 -7.79 -14.01 8.90
CA THR A 57 -8.56 -15.27 9.06
C THR A 57 -9.76 -15.09 9.98
N SER A 58 -9.83 -13.96 10.68
CA SER A 58 -10.92 -13.52 11.53
C SER A 58 -10.72 -12.05 11.91
N SER A 59 -11.77 -11.38 12.39
CA SER A 59 -11.65 -10.01 12.89
C SER A 59 -10.68 -9.91 14.09
N LYS A 60 -10.63 -10.95 14.95
CA LYS A 60 -9.68 -11.02 16.08
C LYS A 60 -8.23 -11.12 15.58
N ALA A 61 -7.99 -11.91 14.54
CA ALA A 61 -6.67 -12.08 13.96
C ALA A 61 -6.11 -10.80 13.35
N GLY A 62 -6.95 -9.85 12.89
CA GLY A 62 -6.49 -8.59 12.32
C GLY A 62 -5.59 -7.80 13.26
N THR A 63 -6.00 -7.60 14.51
CA THR A 63 -5.16 -6.87 15.47
C THR A 63 -3.87 -7.61 15.84
N LEU A 64 -3.88 -8.94 15.81
CA LEU A 64 -2.72 -9.78 16.13
C LEU A 64 -1.71 -9.79 15.00
N LEU A 65 -2.17 -9.81 13.75
CA LEU A 65 -1.32 -9.75 12.55
C LEU A 65 -0.41 -8.51 12.59
N LEU A 66 -0.92 -7.36 13.04
CA LEU A 66 -0.13 -6.13 13.12
C LEU A 66 1.08 -6.23 14.07
N ASN A 67 1.03 -7.13 15.04
CA ASN A 67 2.15 -7.36 15.96
C ASN A 67 3.25 -8.24 15.35
N THR A 68 2.96 -8.94 14.25
CA THR A 68 3.92 -9.83 13.56
C THR A 68 4.58 -9.15 12.36
N ILE A 69 4.14 -7.94 12.00
CA ILE A 69 4.71 -7.17 10.89
C ILE A 69 6.07 -6.61 11.32
N ASP A 70 7.11 -6.92 10.55
CA ASP A 70 8.48 -6.42 10.75
C ASP A 70 8.49 -4.88 10.78
N ALA A 71 9.32 -4.29 11.65
CA ALA A 71 9.48 -2.85 11.76
C ALA A 71 9.91 -2.16 10.45
N LYS A 72 10.54 -2.89 9.51
CA LYS A 72 10.88 -2.38 8.16
C LYS A 72 9.64 -2.13 7.29
N ASN A 73 8.52 -2.77 7.59
CA ASN A 73 7.29 -2.74 6.81
C ASN A 73 6.36 -1.60 7.27
N LYS A 74 6.74 -0.38 6.91
CA LYS A 74 6.01 0.84 7.29
C LYS A 74 4.89 1.25 6.34
N ASN A 75 4.90 0.78 5.09
CA ASN A 75 3.93 1.15 4.05
C ASN A 75 3.02 -0.03 3.77
N ILE A 76 1.85 -0.04 4.43
CA ILE A 76 0.88 -1.12 4.34
C ILE A 76 -0.21 -0.75 3.33
N GLN A 77 -0.48 -1.62 2.37
CA GLN A 77 -1.68 -1.55 1.56
C GLN A 77 -2.66 -2.63 1.98
N ILE A 78 -3.89 -2.23 2.26
CA ILE A 78 -4.98 -3.15 2.60
C ILE A 78 -5.84 -3.31 1.35
N ILE A 79 -6.05 -4.56 0.94
CA ILE A 79 -7.01 -4.90 -0.12
C ILE A 79 -8.24 -5.48 0.56
N SER A 80 -9.33 -4.73 0.54
CA SER A 80 -10.58 -5.08 1.20
C SER A 80 -11.66 -5.49 0.20
N SER A 81 -12.38 -6.56 0.53
CA SER A 81 -13.60 -6.91 -0.19
C SER A 81 -14.71 -5.94 0.20
N SER A 82 -15.37 -5.32 -0.78
CA SER A 82 -16.58 -4.54 -0.54
C SER A 82 -17.79 -5.40 -0.17
N LYS A 83 -17.74 -6.71 -0.48
CA LYS A 83 -18.84 -7.66 -0.28
C LYS A 83 -18.74 -8.35 1.08
N VAL A 84 -17.56 -8.85 1.42
CA VAL A 84 -17.33 -9.69 2.61
C VAL A 84 -16.00 -9.37 3.33
N PRO A 85 -15.81 -8.16 3.87
CA PRO A 85 -14.61 -7.84 4.64
C PRO A 85 -14.68 -8.41 6.07
N TYR A 86 -13.56 -8.91 6.60
CA TYR A 86 -13.48 -9.32 8.02
C TYR A 86 -13.58 -8.12 8.97
N ILE A 87 -13.05 -6.97 8.56
CA ILE A 87 -13.04 -5.74 9.37
C ILE A 87 -13.37 -4.55 8.48
N VAL A 88 -14.47 -3.84 8.79
CA VAL A 88 -14.82 -2.59 8.12
C VAL A 88 -13.97 -1.45 8.69
N GLY A 89 -13.40 -0.61 7.80
CA GLY A 89 -12.58 0.54 8.22
C GLY A 89 -11.22 0.12 8.80
N TYR A 90 -10.65 -0.98 8.31
CA TYR A 90 -9.43 -1.55 8.86
C TYR A 90 -8.24 -0.59 8.76
N LYS A 91 -8.21 0.29 7.74
CA LYS A 91 -7.23 1.38 7.62
C LYS A 91 -7.03 2.17 8.90
N THR A 92 -8.10 2.55 9.60
CA THR A 92 -8.00 3.36 10.82
C THR A 92 -7.29 2.60 11.94
N ILE A 93 -7.53 1.29 12.05
CA ILE A 93 -6.90 0.43 13.06
C ILE A 93 -5.40 0.28 12.76
N VAL A 94 -5.06 0.04 11.49
CA VAL A 94 -3.66 -0.11 11.07
C VAL A 94 -2.90 1.21 11.20
N ALA A 95 -3.50 2.33 10.77
CA ALA A 95 -2.92 3.66 10.90
C ALA A 95 -2.71 4.07 12.37
N ALA A 96 -3.63 3.70 13.28
CA ALA A 96 -3.48 3.95 14.71
C ALA A 96 -2.27 3.22 15.34
N ARG A 97 -1.73 2.19 14.68
CA ARG A 97 -0.47 1.51 15.07
C ARG A 97 0.79 2.17 14.52
N GLY A 98 0.65 3.31 13.82
CA GLY A 98 1.79 4.08 13.31
C GLY A 98 2.32 3.57 11.96
N PHE A 99 1.53 2.80 11.21
CA PHE A 99 1.85 2.43 9.83
C PHE A 99 1.30 3.47 8.85
N ASN A 100 2.07 3.78 7.81
CA ASN A 100 1.54 4.51 6.66
C ASN A 100 0.64 3.55 5.87
N THR A 101 -0.65 3.85 5.81
CA THR A 101 -1.64 2.86 5.34
C THR A 101 -2.57 3.42 4.29
N GLU A 102 -2.74 2.67 3.21
CA GLU A 102 -3.80 2.86 2.22
C GLU A 102 -4.75 1.65 2.24
N GLU A 103 -6.02 1.87 1.96
CA GLU A 103 -7.01 0.79 1.81
C GLU A 103 -7.72 0.95 0.48
N LEU A 104 -7.61 -0.08 -0.36
CA LEU A 104 -8.33 -0.21 -1.62
C LEU A 104 -9.48 -1.18 -1.42
N THR A 105 -10.67 -0.75 -1.78
CA THR A 105 -11.89 -1.55 -1.61
C THR A 105 -12.44 -1.91 -2.98
N PHE A 106 -12.60 -3.21 -3.24
CA PHE A 106 -13.01 -3.71 -4.55
C PHE A 106 -14.23 -4.63 -4.46
N SER A 107 -15.04 -4.65 -5.51
CA SER A 107 -16.09 -5.66 -5.69
C SER A 107 -15.53 -6.97 -6.21
N ASP A 108 -14.56 -6.90 -7.11
CA ASP A 108 -13.96 -8.04 -7.79
C ASP A 108 -12.44 -7.89 -7.75
N VAL A 109 -11.86 -8.30 -6.62
CA VAL A 109 -10.47 -8.06 -6.26
C VAL A 109 -9.50 -8.56 -7.35
N ASN A 110 -9.75 -9.75 -7.91
CA ASN A 110 -8.89 -10.31 -8.95
C ASN A 110 -8.77 -9.39 -10.18
N LEU A 111 -9.90 -8.90 -10.69
CA LEU A 111 -9.94 -8.08 -11.89
C LEU A 111 -9.32 -6.70 -11.65
N GLU A 112 -9.61 -6.09 -10.50
CA GLU A 112 -9.09 -4.75 -10.17
C GLU A 112 -7.58 -4.78 -9.89
N LEU A 113 -7.07 -5.81 -9.21
CA LEU A 113 -5.62 -5.98 -9.02
C LEU A 113 -4.89 -6.25 -10.33
N ALA A 114 -5.49 -6.99 -11.26
CA ALA A 114 -4.91 -7.20 -12.60
C ALA A 114 -4.75 -5.88 -13.36
N LYS A 115 -5.75 -4.97 -13.28
CA LYS A 115 -5.65 -3.63 -13.88
C LYS A 115 -4.54 -2.80 -13.22
N GLN A 116 -4.38 -2.88 -11.89
CA GLN A 116 -3.30 -2.18 -11.20
C GLN A 116 -1.91 -2.61 -11.69
N LEU A 117 -1.70 -3.91 -11.90
CA LEU A 117 -0.42 -4.40 -12.44
C LEU A 117 -0.13 -3.87 -13.84
N SER A 118 -1.14 -3.78 -14.71
CA SER A 118 -0.97 -3.21 -16.05
C SER A 118 -0.60 -1.72 -16.05
N SER A 119 -0.86 -1.00 -14.96
CA SER A 119 -0.44 0.40 -14.79
C SER A 119 0.98 0.56 -14.23
N ILE A 120 1.58 -0.52 -13.74
CA ILE A 120 2.92 -0.54 -13.13
C ILE A 120 3.97 -1.13 -14.10
N THR A 121 3.54 -1.86 -15.15
CA THR A 121 4.40 -2.50 -16.16
C THR A 121 4.47 -1.67 -17.44
#